data_AF-A0A6P3YA83-F1
#
_entry.id   AF-A0A6P3YA83-F1
#
_cell.length_a   1.000
_cell.length_b   1.000
_cell.length_c   1.000
_cell.angle_alpha   90.00
_cell.angle_beta   90.00
_cell.angle_gamma   90.00
#
_symmetry.space_group_name_H-M   'P 1'
#
loop_
_entity.id
_entity.type
_entity.pdbx_description
1 polymer ?
#
loop_
_entity_poly.entity_id
_entity_poly.type
_entity_poly.pdbx_seq_one_letter_code
_entity_poly.pdbx_strand_id
1 'polypeptide(L)'
;MPDCNQSPRNMYQCQMGKQTMGTPCHNWQLQSQTKLYRLQTPAAPFFRPVHYDNINMDEFAMGTNAIVAVISYTVSEAYFIFRILFIYSWFHGGE
;
A
#
# COMPACT_ATOMS: atom_id res chain seq x y z
N MET A 1 7.36 12.44 3.15
CA MET A 1 7.82 13.47 4.09
C MET A 1 7.18 13.20 5.45
N PRO A 2 7.80 12.39 6.32
CA PRO A 2 7.26 12.12 7.67
C PRO A 2 7.22 13.37 8.56
N ASP A 3 8.05 14.37 8.24
CA ASP A 3 8.14 15.69 8.85
C ASP A 3 6.93 16.60 8.56
N CYS A 4 6.21 16.38 7.46
CA CYS A 4 4.97 17.10 7.14
C CYS A 4 3.73 16.50 7.83
N ASN A 5 3.92 15.45 8.63
CA ASN A 5 2.84 14.67 9.20
C ASN A 5 2.76 14.95 10.70
N GLN A 6 1.55 14.95 11.26
CA GLN A 6 1.41 14.89 12.72
C GLN A 6 2.04 13.59 13.24
N SER A 7 2.85 13.69 14.30
CA SER A 7 3.62 12.55 14.85
C SER A 7 2.81 11.25 15.03
N PRO A 8 1.56 11.26 15.55
CA PRO A 8 0.77 10.03 15.67
C PRO A 8 0.52 9.31 14.33
N ARG A 9 0.42 10.05 13.22
CA ARG A 9 0.15 9.48 11.89
C ARG A 9 1.32 8.65 11.38
N ASN A 10 2.56 9.04 11.70
CA ASN A 10 3.75 8.27 11.34
C ASN A 10 3.79 6.94 12.10
N MET A 11 3.41 6.94 13.38
CA MET A 11 3.35 5.71 14.17
C MET A 11 2.30 4.74 13.62
N TYR A 12 1.12 5.25 13.23
CA TYR A 12 0.10 4.42 12.57
C TYR A 12 0.59 3.85 11.24
N GLN A 13 1.30 4.63 10.42
CA GLN A 13 1.86 4.12 9.17
C GLN A 13 2.81 2.93 9.41
N CYS A 14 3.72 3.04 10.39
CA CYS A 14 4.63 1.96 10.75
C CYS A 14 3.88 0.70 11.24
N GLN A 15 2.75 0.87 11.93
CA GLN A 15 1.93 -0.25 12.39
C GLN A 15 1.16 -0.92 11.24
N MET A 16 0.55 -0.12 10.36
CA MET A 16 -0.26 -0.62 9.25
C MET A 16 0.61 -1.22 8.14
N GLY A 17 1.82 -0.71 7.92
CA GLY A 17 2.76 -1.24 6.95
C GLY A 17 3.13 -2.72 7.21
N LYS A 18 3.15 -3.15 8.47
CA LYS A 18 3.42 -4.55 8.86
C LYS A 18 2.30 -5.52 8.52
N GLN A 19 1.09 -5.00 8.28
CA GLN A 19 -0.10 -5.79 7.97
C GLN A 19 -0.40 -5.80 6.46
N THR A 20 0.41 -5.08 5.67
CA THR A 20 0.19 -4.94 4.23
C THR A 20 0.61 -6.22 3.50
N MET A 21 -0.17 -6.62 2.49
CA MET A 21 0.21 -7.71 1.59
C MET A 21 1.31 -7.24 0.63
N GLY A 22 2.29 -8.07 0.35
CA GLY A 22 3.42 -7.69 -0.49
C GLY A 22 4.10 -8.89 -1.11
N THR A 23 5.41 -8.79 -1.34
CA THR A 23 6.23 -9.93 -1.72
C THR A 23 6.96 -10.43 -0.48
N PRO A 24 6.48 -11.50 0.19
CA PRO A 24 7.06 -11.95 1.46
C PRO A 24 8.44 -12.59 1.28
N CYS A 25 8.63 -13.34 0.19
CA CYS A 25 9.86 -14.02 -0.17
C CYS A 25 9.84 -14.41 -1.65
N HIS A 26 11.00 -14.61 -2.27
CA HIS A 26 11.10 -15.05 -3.67
C HIS A 26 10.89 -16.56 -3.85
N ASN A 27 11.25 -17.35 -2.84
CA ASN A 27 11.16 -18.82 -2.86
C ASN A 27 9.81 -19.34 -2.32
N TRP A 28 8.77 -18.51 -2.28
CA TRP A 28 7.45 -18.87 -1.73
C TRP A 28 6.84 -20.14 -2.34
N GLN A 29 7.09 -20.41 -3.63
CA GLN A 29 6.62 -21.63 -4.31
C GLN A 29 7.21 -22.93 -3.73
N LEU A 30 8.37 -22.84 -3.07
CA LEU A 30 9.09 -23.97 -2.51
C LEU A 30 8.89 -24.09 -1.00
N GLN A 31 8.18 -23.14 -0.38
CA GLN A 31 7.99 -23.08 1.07
C GLN A 31 6.59 -23.58 1.45
N SER A 32 6.52 -24.50 2.42
CA SER A 32 5.26 -24.97 3.01
C SER A 32 4.84 -24.11 4.21
N GLN A 33 4.62 -22.82 3.99
CA GLN A 33 4.10 -21.94 5.03
C GLN A 33 2.58 -22.11 5.18
N THR A 34 2.05 -22.03 6.40
CA THR A 34 0.60 -22.19 6.66
C THR A 34 -0.22 -21.09 6.02
N LYS A 35 0.29 -19.86 5.97
CA LYS A 35 -0.37 -18.73 5.32
C LYS A 35 0.65 -17.71 4.82
N LEU A 36 0.54 -17.32 3.57
CA LEU A 36 1.30 -16.23 2.96
C LEU A 36 0.33 -15.28 2.26
N TYR A 37 0.62 -13.98 2.31
CA TYR A 37 -0.20 -12.98 1.65
C TYR A 37 0.62 -12.29 0.57
N ARG A 38 0.35 -12.65 -0.68
CA ARG A 38 1.13 -12.17 -1.82
C ARG A 38 0.31 -11.22 -2.70
N LEU A 39 0.90 -10.06 -2.98
CA LEU A 39 0.37 -9.15 -3.99
C LEU A 39 0.73 -9.67 -5.39
N GLN A 40 -0.24 -9.80 -6.29
CA GLN A 40 0.00 -10.36 -7.64
C GLN A 40 0.79 -9.40 -8.54
N THR A 41 0.40 -8.12 -8.51
CA THR A 41 0.97 -7.06 -9.35
C THR A 41 1.53 -5.92 -8.49
N PRO A 42 2.63 -6.15 -7.77
CA PRO A 42 3.30 -5.11 -7.02
C PRO A 42 4.00 -4.12 -7.97
N ALA A 43 4.07 -2.85 -7.57
CA ALA A 43 4.77 -1.80 -8.32
C ALA A 43 5.65 -0.97 -7.38
N ALA A 44 6.79 -0.51 -7.90
CA ALA A 44 7.68 0.40 -7.18
C ALA A 44 6.99 1.75 -6.93
N PRO A 45 7.09 2.33 -5.73
CA PRO A 45 6.51 3.65 -5.44
C PRO A 45 7.22 4.73 -6.27
N PHE A 46 6.45 5.66 -6.85
CA PHE A 46 7.01 6.79 -7.59
C PHE A 46 7.76 7.78 -6.71
N PHE A 47 7.28 8.00 -5.49
CA PHE A 47 7.91 8.88 -4.51
C PHE A 47 8.46 8.05 -3.36
N ARG A 48 9.80 7.93 -3.29
CA ARG A 48 10.49 7.09 -2.31
C ARG A 48 11.74 7.78 -1.75
N PRO A 49 12.10 7.52 -0.48
CA PRO A 49 13.34 8.03 0.11
C PRO A 49 14.56 7.30 -0.43
N VAL A 50 15.75 7.93 -0.39
CA VAL A 50 17.03 7.32 -0.81
C VAL A 50 17.32 6.01 -0.06
N HIS A 51 16.89 5.93 1.21
CA HIS A 51 17.03 4.70 1.98
C HIS A 51 16.32 3.50 1.34
N TYR A 52 15.22 3.72 0.62
CA TYR A 52 14.47 2.65 -0.06
C TYR A 52 15.34 1.88 -1.05
N ASP A 53 16.13 2.61 -1.85
CA ASP A 53 17.05 2.03 -2.83
C ASP A 53 18.25 1.39 -2.12
N ASN A 54 18.78 2.01 -1.06
CA ASN A 54 19.92 1.49 -0.31
C ASN A 54 19.66 0.13 0.36
N ILE A 55 18.39 -0.20 0.66
CA ILE A 55 17.99 -1.49 1.23
C ILE A 55 17.28 -2.39 0.21
N ASN A 56 17.38 -2.08 -1.09
CA ASN A 56 16.83 -2.88 -2.19
C ASN A 56 15.35 -3.27 -2.02
N MET A 57 14.52 -2.33 -1.52
CA MET A 57 13.11 -2.62 -1.27
C MET A 57 12.28 -2.87 -2.54
N ASP A 58 12.83 -2.56 -3.73
CA ASP A 58 12.24 -2.90 -5.02
C ASP A 58 12.10 -4.43 -5.21
N GLU A 59 12.97 -5.24 -4.59
CA GLU A 59 12.88 -6.72 -4.63
C GLU A 59 11.68 -7.25 -3.84
N PHE A 60 11.25 -6.51 -2.80
CA PHE A 60 10.17 -6.89 -1.88
C PHE A 60 9.02 -5.88 -1.93
N ALA A 61 8.55 -5.54 -3.13
CA ALA A 61 7.51 -4.53 -3.31
C ALA A 61 6.20 -4.92 -2.58
N MET A 62 5.66 -3.97 -1.80
CA MET A 62 4.53 -4.17 -0.87
C MET A 62 3.30 -3.29 -1.17
N GLY A 63 3.11 -2.92 -2.43
CA GLY A 63 1.98 -2.08 -2.82
C GLY A 63 1.91 -1.84 -4.32
N THR A 64 0.97 -1.00 -4.73
CA THR A 64 0.87 -0.50 -6.10
C THR A 64 0.46 0.97 -6.09
N ASN A 65 0.80 1.70 -7.15
CA ASN A 65 0.46 3.11 -7.30
C ASN A 65 -0.99 3.24 -7.78
N ALA A 66 -1.79 4.03 -7.07
CA ALA A 66 -3.17 4.32 -7.43
C ALA A 66 -3.37 5.81 -7.72
N ILE A 67 -4.20 6.12 -8.71
CA ILE A 67 -4.65 7.50 -8.95
C ILE A 67 -5.80 7.79 -7.97
N VAL A 68 -5.55 8.69 -7.02
CA VAL A 68 -6.52 9.07 -5.99
C VAL A 68 -7.03 10.48 -6.25
N ALA A 69 -8.34 10.60 -6.51
CA ALA A 69 -9.04 11.88 -6.58
C ALA A 69 -9.75 12.16 -5.26
N VAL A 70 -9.48 13.32 -4.65
CA VAL A 70 -10.16 13.79 -3.43
C VAL A 70 -11.25 14.77 -3.84
N ILE A 71 -12.49 14.29 -3.89
CA ILE A 71 -13.64 15.08 -4.34
C ILE A 71 -14.68 15.13 -3.22
N SER A 72 -15.25 16.32 -3.00
CA SER A 72 -16.43 16.52 -2.15
C SER A 72 -17.70 16.35 -2.98
N TYR A 73 -18.42 15.26 -2.81
CA TYR A 73 -19.73 15.07 -3.44
C TYR A 73 -20.82 15.14 -2.39
N THR A 74 -21.73 16.10 -2.53
CA THR A 74 -22.91 16.25 -1.67
C THR A 74 -24.03 15.35 -2.18
N VAL A 75 -24.33 14.26 -1.49
CA VAL A 75 -25.65 13.61 -1.60
C VAL A 75 -26.52 14.26 -0.54
N SER A 76 -27.67 14.80 -0.95
CA SER A 76 -28.67 15.40 -0.07
C SER A 76 -28.91 14.53 1.17
N GLU A 77 -28.91 15.17 2.33
CA GLU A 77 -28.83 14.62 3.69
C GLU A 77 -27.42 14.19 4.16
N ALA A 78 -26.62 15.22 4.47
CA ALA A 78 -25.67 15.27 5.58
C ALA A 78 -24.61 14.16 5.74
N TYR A 79 -24.04 13.64 4.65
CA TYR A 79 -22.76 12.91 4.74
C TYR A 79 -21.78 13.39 3.68
N PHE A 80 -20.75 14.13 4.11
CA PHE A 80 -19.59 14.42 3.29
C PHE A 80 -18.79 13.13 3.12
N ILE A 81 -19.03 12.40 2.03
CA ILE A 81 -18.30 11.17 1.72
C ILE A 81 -17.11 11.55 0.83
N PHE A 82 -15.90 11.50 1.39
CA PHE A 82 -14.66 11.45 0.60
C PHE A 82 -14.59 10.10 -0.11
N ARG A 83 -15.27 9.97 -1.26
CA ARG A 83 -15.17 8.73 -2.06
C ARG A 83 -13.83 8.74 -2.77
N ILE A 84 -12.83 8.03 -2.22
CA ILE A 84 -11.62 7.67 -2.97
C ILE A 84 -12.09 6.79 -4.13
N LEU A 85 -12.13 7.36 -5.32
CA LEU A 85 -12.50 6.65 -6.52
C LEU A 85 -11.27 5.84 -6.97
N PHE A 86 -11.23 4.55 -6.64
CA PHE A 86 -10.28 3.62 -7.23
C PHE A 86 -10.69 3.36 -8.68
N ILE A 87 -10.17 4.19 -9.58
CA ILE A 87 -10.37 4.02 -11.02
C ILE A 87 -9.40 2.93 -11.48
N TYR A 88 -9.97 1.77 -11.83
CA TYR A 88 -9.36 0.53 -12.32
C TYR A 88 -8.83 -0.46 -11.26
N SER A 89 -9.45 -1.64 -11.28
CA SER A 89 -9.10 -2.86 -10.53
C SER A 89 -7.64 -3.26 -10.75
N TRP A 90 -6.80 -3.16 -9.72
CA TRP A 90 -5.39 -3.61 -9.74
C TRP A 90 -4.88 -4.13 -8.38
N PHE A 91 -5.78 -4.58 -7.50
CA PHE A 91 -5.41 -5.17 -6.21
C PHE A 91 -5.92 -6.61 -6.09
N HIS A 92 -5.46 -7.49 -6.98
CA HIS A 92 -5.69 -8.92 -6.81
C HIS A 92 -4.64 -9.50 -5.86
N GLY A 93 -5.08 -9.99 -4.70
CA GLY A 93 -4.28 -10.78 -3.76
C GLY A 93 -4.61 -12.26 -3.94
N GLY A 94 -3.60 -13.11 -4.00
CA GLY A 94 -3.76 -14.56 -3.87
C GLY A 94 -3.40 -14.98 -2.45
N GLU A 95 -4.17 -15.91 -1.89
CA GLU A 95 -3.77 -16.68 -0.69
C GLU A 95 -2.68 -17.70 -1.03
#